data_AF-A0AAJ5W1K0-F1
#
_entry.id   AF-A0AAJ5W1K0-F1
#
_cell.length_a   1.000
_cell.length_b   1.000
_cell.length_c   1.000
_cell.angle_alpha   90.00
_cell.angle_beta   90.00
_cell.angle_gamma   90.00
#
_symmetry.space_group_name_H-M   'P 1'
#
loop_
_entity.id
_entity.type
_entity.pdbx_description
1 polymer ?
#
loop_
_entity_poly.entity_id
_entity_poly.type
_entity_poly.pdbx_seq_one_letter_code
_entity_poly.pdbx_strand_id
1 'polypeptide(L)'
;MPGTPMSVAYDADRWIHIPLDYVDTPWADAGEWSGWLAEEATRGRPDAEVLRDAVAAEALAIALFPAAHVSLRFWHYPADGAPTGFVDVFVQARDDDATAPADLLPDLGFTVVPPVVEPVAAEGMPTAVRRLSIQATLPSPDAEPMIVPKAEWIGAADGWVVYAVSTDFDANQLESRLADADALFAAIDPAEAAAR
;
A
#
# COMPACT_ATOMS: atom_id res chain seq x y z
N MET A 1 -4.52 -23.33 10.44
CA MET A 1 -3.10 -23.02 10.70
C MET A 1 -3.08 -21.68 11.40
N PRO A 2 -2.49 -21.56 12.60
CA PRO A 2 -2.69 -20.42 13.48
C PRO A 2 -1.68 -19.31 13.14
N GLY A 3 -2.15 -18.31 12.41
CA GLY A 3 -1.67 -16.93 12.56
C GLY A 3 -2.87 -16.14 13.04
N THR A 4 -2.72 -15.31 14.07
CA THR A 4 -3.76 -14.39 14.49
C THR A 4 -4.16 -13.57 13.26
N PRO A 5 -5.40 -13.72 12.75
CA PRO A 5 -5.82 -12.97 11.57
C PRO A 5 -5.78 -11.49 11.92
N MET A 6 -5.20 -10.67 11.04
CA MET A 6 -5.40 -9.22 11.05
C MET A 6 -6.89 -8.92 11.26
N SER A 7 -7.23 -7.96 12.11
CA SER A 7 -8.60 -7.43 12.18
C SER A 7 -8.83 -6.21 11.29
N VAL A 8 -7.83 -5.79 10.50
CA VAL A 8 -8.07 -4.92 9.34
C VAL A 8 -8.92 -5.70 8.35
N ALA A 9 -10.19 -5.32 8.20
CA ALA A 9 -11.14 -5.94 7.31
C ALA A 9 -10.85 -5.54 5.85
N TYR A 10 -9.74 -6.00 5.29
CA TYR A 10 -9.42 -5.81 3.87
C TYR A 10 -9.83 -7.03 3.04
N ASP A 11 -10.01 -6.82 1.73
CA ASP A 11 -10.32 -7.89 0.79
C ASP A 11 -9.05 -8.69 0.45
N ALA A 12 -8.89 -9.86 1.08
CA ALA A 12 -7.75 -10.75 0.83
C ALA A 12 -7.74 -11.37 -0.58
N ASP A 13 -8.84 -11.26 -1.33
CA ASP A 13 -8.88 -11.65 -2.75
C ASP A 13 -8.27 -10.56 -3.66
N ARG A 14 -7.96 -9.38 -3.11
CA ARG A 14 -7.39 -8.22 -3.83
C ARG A 14 -6.07 -7.73 -3.27
N TRP A 15 -5.87 -7.87 -1.96
CA TRP A 15 -4.70 -7.33 -1.28
C TRP A 15 -3.95 -8.44 -0.55
N ILE A 16 -2.63 -8.45 -0.73
CA ILE A 16 -1.72 -9.30 0.02
C ILE A 16 -0.95 -8.42 1.00
N HIS A 17 -1.07 -8.68 2.29
CA HIS A 17 -0.22 -8.03 3.29
C HIS A 17 1.22 -8.54 3.18
N ILE A 18 2.17 -7.61 3.14
CA ILE A 18 3.60 -7.88 3.01
C ILE A 18 4.24 -7.69 4.38
N PRO A 19 4.87 -8.74 4.95
CA PRO A 19 5.61 -8.61 6.19
C PRO A 19 6.74 -7.58 6.05
N LEU A 20 6.80 -6.61 6.96
CA LEU A 20 7.87 -5.60 7.01
C LEU A 20 9.10 -6.14 7.74
N ASP A 21 8.87 -7.03 8.70
CA ASP A 21 9.84 -7.97 9.25
C ASP A 21 9.19 -9.35 9.36
N TYR A 22 9.98 -10.34 9.76
CA TYR A 22 9.55 -11.74 9.88
C TYR A 22 9.41 -12.19 11.33
N VAL A 23 9.50 -11.26 12.29
CA VAL A 23 9.32 -11.54 13.71
C VAL A 23 7.86 -11.88 13.97
N ASP A 24 7.62 -12.93 14.75
CA ASP A 24 6.27 -13.43 15.09
C ASP A 24 5.41 -13.82 13.86
N THR A 25 6.04 -14.00 12.69
CA THR A 25 5.41 -14.57 11.50
C THR A 25 5.69 -16.08 11.41
N PRO A 26 4.89 -16.85 10.64
CA PRO A 26 5.19 -18.27 10.42
C PRO A 26 6.36 -18.53 9.48
N TRP A 27 6.91 -17.49 8.84
CA TRP A 27 8.01 -17.59 7.88
C TRP A 27 9.31 -17.12 8.51
N ALA A 28 10.41 -17.82 8.23
CA ALA A 28 11.73 -17.47 8.76
C ALA A 28 12.30 -16.20 8.11
N ASP A 29 11.99 -15.98 6.82
CA ASP A 29 12.49 -14.85 6.04
C ASP A 29 11.62 -14.56 4.80
N ALA A 30 12.03 -13.54 4.05
CA ALA A 30 11.39 -13.12 2.80
C ALA A 30 11.38 -14.20 1.72
N GLY A 31 12.40 -15.06 1.70
CA GLY A 31 12.46 -16.19 0.78
C GLY A 31 11.35 -17.18 1.06
N GLU A 32 11.17 -17.57 2.32
CA GLU A 32 10.12 -18.51 2.72
C GLU A 32 8.72 -17.94 2.49
N TRP A 33 8.48 -16.66 2.82
CA TRP A 33 7.20 -15.99 2.54
C TRP A 33 6.90 -15.93 1.04
N SER A 34 7.88 -15.54 0.21
CA SER A 34 7.70 -15.44 -1.24
C SER A 34 7.40 -16.78 -1.88
N GLY A 35 8.06 -17.86 -1.44
CA GLY A 35 7.79 -19.23 -1.89
C GLY A 35 6.38 -19.70 -1.52
N TRP A 36 5.98 -19.51 -0.26
CA TRP A 36 4.62 -19.81 0.20
C TRP A 36 3.57 -19.05 -0.61
N LEU A 37 3.76 -17.73 -0.80
CA LEU A 37 2.81 -16.90 -1.53
C LEU A 37 2.65 -17.36 -2.98
N ALA A 38 3.76 -17.69 -3.65
CA ALA A 38 3.71 -18.19 -5.01
C ALA A 38 2.97 -19.53 -5.12
N GLU A 39 3.12 -20.43 -4.15
CA GLU A 39 2.35 -21.67 -4.08
C GLU A 39 0.85 -21.43 -3.90
N GLU A 40 0.47 -20.53 -2.99
CA GLU A 40 -0.94 -20.17 -2.76
C GLU A 40 -1.56 -19.51 -3.99
N ALA A 41 -0.91 -18.48 -4.54
CA ALA A 41 -1.43 -17.69 -5.66
C ALA A 41 -1.57 -18.50 -6.97
N THR A 42 -0.73 -19.53 -7.16
CA THR A 42 -0.76 -20.38 -8.36
C THR A 42 -1.56 -21.67 -8.18
N ARG A 43 -2.08 -21.95 -6.99
CA ARG A 43 -2.79 -23.20 -6.71
C ARG A 43 -3.98 -23.40 -7.64
N GLY A 44 -4.02 -24.57 -8.29
CA GLY A 44 -5.13 -24.95 -9.18
C GLY A 44 -5.09 -24.30 -10.57
N ARG A 45 -4.06 -23.51 -10.90
CA ARG A 45 -3.89 -22.93 -12.24
C ARG A 45 -3.24 -23.95 -13.20
N PRO A 46 -3.67 -24.04 -14.48
CA PRO A 46 -3.07 -24.95 -15.46
C PRO A 46 -1.56 -24.73 -15.67
N ASP A 47 -1.11 -23.47 -15.59
CA ASP A 47 0.29 -23.06 -15.83
C ASP A 47 1.04 -22.78 -14.52
N ALA A 48 0.62 -23.39 -13.41
CA ALA A 48 1.13 -23.08 -12.07
C ALA A 48 2.65 -23.18 -11.96
N GLU A 49 3.28 -24.20 -12.54
CA GLU A 49 4.75 -24.38 -12.47
C GLU A 49 5.50 -23.24 -13.16
N VAL A 50 5.00 -22.74 -14.30
CA VAL A 50 5.64 -21.63 -15.04
C VAL A 50 5.45 -20.31 -14.31
N LEU A 51 4.26 -20.08 -13.74
CA LEU A 51 3.94 -18.82 -13.07
C LEU A 51 4.55 -18.75 -11.67
N ARG A 52 4.73 -19.87 -10.97
CA ARG A 52 5.21 -19.90 -9.59
C ARG A 52 6.58 -19.24 -9.44
N ASP A 53 7.51 -19.56 -10.33
CA ASP A 53 8.87 -19.00 -10.25
C ASP A 53 8.86 -17.47 -10.49
N ALA A 54 8.05 -17.01 -11.44
CA ALA A 54 7.88 -15.59 -11.71
C ALA A 54 7.24 -14.85 -10.52
N VAL A 55 6.17 -15.41 -9.95
CA VAL A 55 5.48 -14.84 -8.79
C VAL A 55 6.39 -14.85 -7.55
N ALA A 56 7.15 -15.92 -7.32
CA ALA A 56 8.09 -16.00 -6.22
C ALA A 56 9.19 -14.94 -6.34
N ALA A 57 9.75 -14.76 -7.54
CA ALA A 57 10.76 -13.75 -7.81
C ALA A 57 10.23 -12.32 -7.60
N GLU A 58 9.01 -12.03 -8.06
CA GLU A 58 8.36 -10.74 -7.87
C GLU A 58 8.02 -10.48 -6.40
N ALA A 59 7.40 -11.45 -5.72
CA ALA A 59 7.11 -11.37 -4.29
C ALA A 59 8.38 -11.13 -3.46
N LEU A 60 9.47 -11.86 -3.76
CA LEU A 60 10.75 -11.67 -3.09
C LEU A 60 11.30 -10.27 -3.32
N ALA A 61 11.25 -9.75 -4.55
CA ALA A 61 11.70 -8.40 -4.85
C ALA A 61 10.92 -7.35 -4.06
N ILE A 62 9.61 -7.52 -3.93
CA ILE A 62 8.74 -6.61 -3.17
C ILE A 62 9.01 -6.72 -1.66
N ALA A 63 9.16 -7.93 -1.13
CA ALA A 63 9.47 -8.17 0.29
C ALA A 63 10.82 -7.59 0.71
N LEU A 64 11.80 -7.56 -0.20
CA LEU A 64 13.11 -6.97 0.03
C LEU A 64 13.16 -5.46 -0.27
N PHE A 65 12.12 -4.90 -0.86
CA PHE A 65 12.09 -3.48 -1.18
C PHE A 65 12.05 -2.65 0.11
N PRO A 66 12.91 -1.63 0.28
CA PRO A 66 12.97 -0.85 1.52
C PRO A 66 11.61 -0.32 1.96
N ALA A 67 11.30 -0.48 3.25
CA ALA A 67 10.04 -0.06 3.87
C ALA A 67 10.29 0.75 5.15
N ALA A 68 11.32 1.59 5.14
CA ALA A 68 11.69 2.37 6.32
C ALA A 68 10.49 3.24 6.77
N HIS A 69 10.15 3.15 8.06
CA HIS A 69 9.06 3.87 8.71
C HIS A 69 7.64 3.52 8.23
N VAL A 70 7.49 2.54 7.34
CA VAL A 70 6.18 2.01 6.94
C VAL A 70 5.63 1.22 8.13
N SER A 71 4.35 1.40 8.44
CA SER A 71 3.62 0.63 9.47
C SER A 71 2.99 -0.63 8.87
N LEU A 72 2.44 -0.55 7.64
CA LEU A 72 1.89 -1.69 6.90
C LEU A 72 2.16 -1.53 5.40
N ARG A 73 2.36 -2.64 4.69
CA ARG A 73 2.47 -2.66 3.22
C ARG A 73 1.53 -3.70 2.62
N PHE A 74 0.81 -3.32 1.57
CA PHE A 74 -0.11 -4.20 0.86
C PHE A 74 0.20 -4.22 -0.63
N TRP A 75 0.29 -5.40 -1.21
CA TRP A 75 0.42 -5.61 -2.65
C TRP A 75 -0.95 -5.82 -3.28
N HIS A 76 -1.26 -5.08 -4.35
CA HIS A 76 -2.49 -5.27 -5.08
C HIS A 76 -2.36 -6.45 -6.04
N TYR A 77 -3.09 -7.53 -5.74
CA TYR A 77 -3.09 -8.79 -6.46
C TYR A 77 -4.53 -9.31 -6.58
N PRO A 78 -5.33 -8.76 -7.50
CA PRO A 78 -6.70 -9.21 -7.71
C PRO A 78 -6.72 -10.63 -8.28
N ALA A 79 -7.54 -11.51 -7.70
CA ALA A 79 -7.65 -12.91 -8.13
C ALA A 79 -8.03 -13.08 -9.62
N ASP A 80 -8.77 -12.13 -10.19
CA ASP A 80 -9.25 -12.09 -11.57
C ASP A 80 -8.41 -11.18 -12.50
N GLY A 81 -7.30 -10.62 -12.01
CA GLY A 81 -6.48 -9.66 -12.74
C GLY A 81 -4.99 -9.94 -12.69
N ALA A 82 -4.22 -9.03 -13.28
CA ALA A 82 -2.76 -9.02 -13.13
C ALA A 82 -2.39 -8.29 -11.84
N PRO A 83 -1.30 -8.70 -11.17
CA PRO A 83 -0.76 -7.95 -10.05
C PRO A 83 -0.37 -6.55 -10.51
N THR A 84 -0.53 -5.59 -9.61
CA THR A 84 -0.10 -4.22 -9.87
C THR A 84 0.82 -3.76 -8.71
N GLY A 85 1.24 -2.50 -8.63
CA GLY A 85 1.93 -1.93 -7.46
C GLY A 85 1.26 -2.08 -6.07
N PHE A 86 1.81 -1.37 -5.08
CA PHE A 86 1.51 -1.53 -3.66
C PHE A 86 0.98 -0.25 -3.00
N VAL A 87 0.47 -0.40 -1.78
CA VAL A 87 0.10 0.68 -0.87
C VAL A 87 0.97 0.57 0.38
N ASP A 88 1.69 1.64 0.69
CA ASP A 88 2.41 1.80 1.95
C ASP A 88 1.57 2.65 2.90
N VAL A 89 1.43 2.19 4.14
CA VAL A 89 0.66 2.83 5.20
C VAL A 89 1.60 3.25 6.31
N PHE A 90 1.42 4.48 6.78
CA PHE A 90 2.13 5.10 7.88
C PHE A 90 1.11 5.52 8.92
N VAL A 91 1.39 5.21 10.20
CA VAL A 91 0.52 5.56 11.30
C VAL A 91 1.31 6.32 12.35
N GLN A 92 0.75 7.43 12.83
CA GLN A 92 1.38 8.27 13.83
C GLN A 92 0.37 8.72 14.88
N ALA A 93 0.72 8.57 16.16
CA ALA A 93 -0.03 9.18 17.25
C ALA A 93 0.09 10.70 17.19
N ARG A 94 -1.03 11.40 17.34
CA ARG A 94 -1.11 12.85 17.27
C ARG A 94 -2.17 13.36 18.23
N ASP A 95 -1.83 14.40 18.98
CA ASP A 95 -2.83 15.13 19.76
C ASP A 95 -3.88 15.77 18.84
N ASP A 96 -5.14 15.79 19.26
CA ASP A 96 -6.18 16.49 18.52
C ASP A 96 -5.96 18.01 18.62
N ASP A 97 -5.36 18.57 17.57
CA ASP A 97 -5.12 19.99 17.39
C ASP A 97 -6.06 20.62 16.34
N ALA A 98 -7.12 19.91 15.96
CA ALA A 98 -8.09 20.29 14.94
C ALA A 98 -7.49 20.64 13.55
N THR A 99 -6.25 20.21 13.25
CA THR A 99 -5.67 20.36 11.92
C THR A 99 -6.46 19.52 10.91
N ALA A 100 -6.85 20.11 9.77
CA ALA A 100 -7.54 19.35 8.74
C ALA A 100 -6.59 18.32 8.09
N PRO A 101 -7.04 17.09 7.76
CA PRO A 101 -6.19 16.07 7.15
C PRO A 101 -5.49 16.54 5.87
N ALA A 102 -6.14 17.37 5.06
CA ALA A 102 -5.54 17.92 3.85
C ALA A 102 -4.29 18.77 4.13
N ASP A 103 -4.23 19.45 5.28
CA ASP A 103 -3.09 20.26 5.71
C ASP A 103 -1.95 19.41 6.31
N LEU A 104 -2.21 18.12 6.57
CA LEU A 104 -1.22 17.15 7.03
C LEU A 104 -0.55 16.40 5.87
N LEU A 105 -1.01 16.60 4.63
CA LEU A 105 -0.40 15.97 3.46
C LEU A 105 1.05 16.43 3.31
N PRO A 106 1.99 15.54 2.95
CA PRO A 106 3.36 15.93 2.67
C PRO A 106 3.43 16.99 1.57
N ASP A 107 4.43 17.87 1.66
CA ASP A 107 4.69 18.85 0.62
C ASP A 107 4.94 18.15 -0.72
N LEU A 108 4.28 18.64 -1.77
CA LEU A 108 4.57 18.20 -3.12
C LEU A 108 5.80 18.94 -3.64
N GLY A 109 6.69 18.18 -4.30
CA GLY A 109 7.65 18.77 -5.22
C GLY A 109 6.96 19.29 -6.49
N PHE A 110 7.73 19.41 -7.57
CA PHE A 110 7.16 19.81 -8.86
C PHE A 110 6.14 18.77 -9.36
N THR A 111 4.93 19.24 -9.66
CA THR A 111 3.89 18.46 -10.34
C THR A 111 3.65 18.97 -11.76
N VAL A 112 3.40 18.04 -12.67
CA VAL A 112 3.19 18.32 -14.10
C VAL A 112 1.84 18.98 -14.34
N VAL A 113 0.87 18.68 -13.47
CA VAL A 113 -0.47 19.26 -13.44
C VAL A 113 -0.82 19.64 -11.99
N PRO A 114 -1.79 20.55 -11.77
CA PRO A 114 -2.30 20.82 -10.43
C PRO A 114 -2.81 19.52 -9.78
N PRO A 115 -2.43 19.23 -8.53
CA PRO A 115 -2.94 18.07 -7.81
C PRO A 115 -4.44 18.24 -7.53
N VAL A 116 -5.15 17.11 -7.50
CA VAL A 116 -6.57 17.06 -7.12
C VAL A 116 -6.65 16.53 -5.70
N VAL A 117 -7.39 17.22 -4.83
CA VAL A 117 -7.69 16.76 -3.47
C VAL A 117 -9.19 16.59 -3.35
N GLU A 118 -9.64 15.42 -2.92
CA GLU A 118 -11.05 15.06 -2.82
C GLU A 118 -11.34 14.35 -1.50
N PRO A 119 -12.54 14.50 -0.93
CA PRO A 119 -12.94 13.75 0.25
C PRO A 119 -13.06 12.26 -0.09
N VAL A 120 -12.65 11.40 0.84
CA VAL A 120 -12.86 9.94 0.76
C VAL A 120 -13.71 9.49 1.95
N ALA A 121 -14.61 8.53 1.73
CA ALA A 121 -15.42 7.97 2.80
C ALA A 121 -14.62 6.90 3.55
N ALA A 122 -14.38 7.13 4.83
CA ALA A 122 -13.76 6.17 5.74
C ALA A 122 -14.50 6.23 7.07
N GLU A 123 -15.29 5.20 7.40
CA GLU A 123 -16.18 5.22 8.58
C GLU A 123 -15.42 5.45 9.89
N GLY A 124 -14.22 4.87 10.01
CA GLY A 124 -13.33 5.07 11.15
C GLY A 124 -12.58 6.39 11.15
N MET A 125 -12.60 7.18 10.06
CA MET A 125 -11.85 8.44 9.91
C MET A 125 -12.79 9.54 9.41
N PRO A 126 -13.45 10.29 10.33
CA PRO A 126 -14.54 11.21 9.98
C PRO A 126 -14.10 12.34 9.04
N THR A 127 -12.81 12.69 9.06
CA THR A 127 -12.20 13.53 8.06
C THR A 127 -11.09 12.74 7.36
N ALA A 128 -11.29 12.49 6.08
CA ALA A 128 -10.30 11.83 5.23
C ALA A 128 -10.33 12.42 3.83
N VAL A 129 -9.17 12.51 3.21
CA VAL A 129 -9.01 13.00 1.85
C VAL A 129 -8.07 12.09 1.05
N ARG A 130 -8.28 12.07 -0.26
CA ARG A 130 -7.35 11.54 -1.24
C ARG A 130 -6.74 12.69 -2.04
N ARG A 131 -5.44 12.66 -2.26
CA ARG A 131 -4.73 13.52 -3.21
C ARG A 131 -4.19 12.71 -4.37
N LEU A 132 -4.54 13.11 -5.59
CA LEU A 132 -3.99 12.59 -6.83
C LEU A 132 -3.02 13.60 -7.42
N SER A 133 -1.82 13.16 -7.78
CA SER A 133 -0.80 14.01 -8.37
C SER A 133 0.02 13.28 -9.43
N ILE A 134 0.62 14.06 -10.32
CA ILE A 134 1.59 13.59 -11.32
C ILE A 134 2.89 14.31 -11.03
N GLN A 135 3.82 13.65 -10.32
CA GLN A 135 5.09 14.25 -9.91
C GLN A 135 6.14 14.06 -11.00
N ALA A 136 7.01 15.06 -11.20
CA ALA A 136 8.25 14.85 -11.96
C ALA A 136 9.38 14.57 -10.97
N THR A 137 10.02 13.41 -11.08
CA THR A 137 11.11 12.98 -10.20
C THR A 137 12.40 12.83 -11.00
N LEU A 138 13.52 13.18 -10.37
CA LEU A 138 14.84 12.93 -10.91
C LEU A 138 15.44 11.76 -10.12
N PRO A 139 15.53 10.55 -10.69
CA PRO A 139 16.05 9.38 -9.96
C PRO A 139 17.54 9.53 -9.65
N SER A 140 18.27 10.33 -10.43
CA SER A 140 19.62 10.80 -10.13
C SER A 140 19.87 12.17 -10.77
N PRO A 141 20.90 12.94 -10.35
CA PRO A 141 21.17 14.28 -10.87
C PRO A 141 21.39 14.35 -12.39
N ASP A 142 21.87 13.26 -12.99
CA ASP A 142 22.20 13.17 -14.42
C ASP A 142 21.13 12.42 -15.23
N ALA A 143 20.06 11.93 -14.58
CA ALA A 143 19.00 11.20 -15.26
C ALA A 143 17.97 12.14 -15.90
N GLU A 144 17.24 11.60 -16.89
CA GLU A 144 16.06 12.29 -17.40
C GLU A 144 14.95 12.31 -16.33
N PRO A 145 14.17 13.40 -16.23
CA PRO A 145 13.01 13.44 -15.36
C PRO A 145 12.01 12.34 -15.72
N MET A 146 11.54 11.64 -14.69
CA MET A 146 10.49 10.63 -14.80
C MET A 146 9.18 11.18 -14.26
N ILE A 147 8.09 10.77 -14.89
CA ILE A 147 6.75 11.15 -14.48
C ILE A 147 6.18 10.01 -13.63
N VAL A 148 5.76 10.32 -12.42
CA VAL A 148 5.28 9.34 -11.44
C VAL A 148 3.88 9.74 -10.98
N PRO A 149 2.83 9.10 -11.52
CA PRO A 149 1.51 9.08 -10.91
C PRO A 149 1.58 8.65 -9.43
N LYS A 150 0.93 9.43 -8.57
CA LYS A 150 0.88 9.20 -7.13
C LYS A 150 -0.53 9.43 -6.60
N ALA A 151 -1.00 8.49 -5.78
CA ALA A 151 -2.20 8.62 -4.97
C ALA A 151 -1.82 8.56 -3.50
N GLU A 152 -2.36 9.51 -2.72
CA GLU A 152 -2.13 9.64 -1.30
C GLU A 152 -3.47 9.71 -0.59
N TRP A 153 -3.63 9.00 0.51
CA TRP A 153 -4.77 9.08 1.40
C TRP A 153 -4.29 9.56 2.75
N ILE A 154 -5.07 10.42 3.39
CA ILE A 154 -4.81 10.83 4.76
C ILE A 154 -6.10 11.01 5.51
N GLY A 155 -6.12 10.52 6.74
CA GLY A 155 -7.26 10.62 7.64
C GLY A 155 -6.80 10.68 9.08
N ALA A 156 -7.66 11.22 9.94
CA ALA A 156 -7.42 11.30 11.36
C ALA A 156 -8.56 10.66 12.14
N ALA A 157 -8.24 9.92 13.19
CA ALA A 157 -9.19 9.24 14.06
C ALA A 157 -8.59 8.99 15.45
N ASP A 158 -9.34 9.28 16.51
CA ASP A 158 -9.02 8.88 17.90
C ASP A 158 -7.56 9.10 18.35
N GLY A 159 -6.98 10.26 18.01
CA GLY A 159 -5.60 10.61 18.35
C GLY A 159 -4.53 9.97 17.44
N TRP A 160 -4.93 9.49 16.27
CA TRP A 160 -4.05 8.93 15.25
C TRP A 160 -4.24 9.65 13.91
N VAL A 161 -3.15 9.69 13.15
CA VAL A 161 -3.15 10.05 11.72
C VAL A 161 -2.70 8.83 10.95
N VAL A 162 -3.47 8.47 9.92
CA VAL A 162 -3.13 7.43 8.97
C VAL A 162 -2.85 8.09 7.63
N TYR A 163 -1.68 7.83 7.08
CA TYR A 163 -1.30 8.24 5.73
C TYR A 163 -1.00 7.00 4.91
N ALA A 164 -1.66 6.85 3.77
CA ALA A 164 -1.39 5.77 2.82
C ALA A 164 -0.93 6.35 1.49
N VAL A 165 -0.06 5.64 0.78
CA VAL A 165 0.49 6.10 -0.50
C VAL A 165 0.65 4.94 -1.47
N SER A 166 0.29 5.20 -2.73
CA SER A 166 0.57 4.33 -3.86
C SER A 166 1.16 5.13 -5.00
N THR A 167 2.15 4.56 -5.68
CA THR A 167 2.79 5.14 -6.86
C THR A 167 2.89 4.09 -7.94
N ASP A 168 2.81 4.52 -9.19
CA ASP A 168 3.09 3.67 -10.34
C ASP A 168 3.78 4.50 -11.44
N PHE A 169 4.45 3.85 -12.38
CA PHE A 169 4.98 4.51 -13.58
C PHE A 169 3.92 4.59 -14.70
N ASP A 170 2.86 3.79 -14.61
CA ASP A 170 1.70 3.84 -15.49
C ASP A 170 0.46 4.34 -14.74
N ALA A 171 -0.10 5.46 -15.23
CA ALA A 171 -1.29 6.07 -14.63
C ALA A 171 -2.51 5.14 -14.68
N ASN A 172 -2.64 4.31 -15.72
CA ASN A 172 -3.76 3.37 -15.83
C ASN A 172 -3.65 2.25 -14.79
N GLN A 173 -2.41 1.82 -14.49
CA GLN A 173 -2.17 0.83 -13.44
C GLN A 173 -2.51 1.41 -12.08
N LEU A 174 -2.13 2.66 -11.80
CA LEU A 174 -2.55 3.35 -10.58
C LEU A 174 -4.07 3.53 -10.51
N GLU A 175 -4.70 3.97 -11.60
CA GLU A 175 -6.15 4.20 -11.67
C GLU A 175 -6.94 2.91 -11.40
N SER A 176 -6.50 1.77 -11.96
CA SER A 176 -7.21 0.50 -11.85
C SER A 176 -7.37 -0.03 -10.42
N ARG A 177 -6.53 0.41 -9.47
CA ARG A 177 -6.59 0.02 -8.05
C ARG A 177 -7.18 1.09 -7.13
N LEU A 178 -7.55 2.27 -7.63
CA LEU A 178 -7.92 3.39 -6.73
C LEU A 178 -9.12 3.07 -5.84
N ALA A 179 -10.14 2.41 -6.39
CA ALA A 179 -11.32 2.01 -5.62
C ALA A 179 -10.97 0.98 -4.53
N ASP A 180 -10.11 0.02 -4.86
CA ASP A 180 -9.65 -1.00 -3.91
C ASP A 180 -8.75 -0.40 -2.84
N ALA A 181 -7.97 0.63 -3.17
CA ALA A 181 -7.13 1.37 -2.24
C ALA A 181 -7.97 2.29 -1.33
N ASP A 182 -9.05 2.91 -1.82
CA ASP A 182 -10.03 3.62 -1.00
C ASP A 182 -10.64 2.67 0.05
N ALA A 183 -11.06 1.47 -0.39
CA ALA A 183 -11.64 0.46 0.49
C ALA A 183 -10.62 -0.07 1.52
N LEU A 184 -9.38 -0.34 1.08
CA LEU A 184 -8.29 -0.73 1.98
C LEU A 184 -8.05 0.36 3.03
N PHE A 185 -7.92 1.62 2.60
CA PHE A 185 -7.68 2.74 3.50
C PHE A 185 -8.80 2.91 4.53
N ALA A 186 -10.06 2.80 4.09
CA ALA A 186 -11.23 2.89 4.97
C ALA A 186 -11.31 1.75 6.01
N ALA A 187 -10.68 0.60 5.75
CA ALA A 187 -10.66 -0.55 6.63
C ALA A 187 -9.55 -0.53 7.70
N ILE A 188 -8.59 0.41 7.60
CA ILE A 188 -7.47 0.48 8.54
C ILE A 188 -7.95 0.96 9.91
N ASP A 189 -7.73 0.14 10.94
CA ASP A 189 -7.77 0.57 12.34
C ASP A 189 -6.39 1.15 12.72
N PRO A 190 -6.28 2.46 13.02
CA PRO A 190 -5.00 3.08 13.36
C PRO A 190 -4.35 2.51 14.63
N ALA A 191 -5.15 2.14 15.63
CA ALA A 191 -4.63 1.62 16.90
C ALA A 191 -4.07 0.21 16.74
N GLU A 192 -4.71 -0.63 15.93
CA GLU A 192 -4.18 -1.96 15.57
C GLU A 192 -2.90 -1.83 14.73
N ALA A 193 -2.90 -0.92 13.77
CA ALA A 193 -1.77 -0.69 12.87
C ALA A 193 -0.51 -0.16 13.59
N ALA A 194 -0.69 0.63 14.66
CA ALA A 194 0.43 1.19 15.43
C ALA A 194 1.01 0.25 16.51
N ALA A 195 0.32 -0.84 16.84
CA ALA A 195 0.76 -1.79 17.87
C ALA A 195 1.79 -2.81 17.34
N ARG A 196 2.28 -2.64 16.11
CA ARG A 196 3.20 -3.53 15.40
C ARG A 196 4.47 -2.77 15.04
#